data_AF-A0A2P7BLY5-F1
#
_entry.id   AF-A0A2P7BLY5-F1
#
_cell.length_a   1.000
_cell.length_b   1.000
_cell.length_c   1.000
_cell.angle_alpha   90.00
_cell.angle_beta   90.00
_cell.angle_gamma   90.00
#
_symmetry.space_group_name_H-M   'P 1'
#
loop_
_entity.id
_entity.type
_entity.pdbx_description
1 polymer ?
#
loop_
_entity_poly.entity_id
_entity_poly.type
_entity_poly.pdbx_seq_one_letter_code
_entity_poly.pdbx_strand_id
1 'polypeptide(L)'
;MRGIFVDIENELSDIGSEVEMLVRAVAIYERDVINAEPAWLWLAVQGLASGIEKIYTGCERVMGMIANDVDDAKVDHSEGWHISLLKRMAHPFPGIRGAVITDECYKAMDVLRAFRHRERNSYGLMLDSEVVRNRALQAETAFCRFRNEVRAFALLPVGKDSDL
;
A
#
# COMPACT_ATOMS: atom_id res chain seq x y z
N MET A 1 18.37 -15.61 -0.44
CA MET A 1 17.38 -15.20 -1.47
C MET A 1 15.99 -15.83 -1.29
N ARG A 2 15.81 -17.09 -0.86
CA ARG A 2 14.46 -17.63 -0.56
C ARG A 2 13.83 -17.12 0.75
N GLY A 3 14.64 -16.80 1.76
CA GLY A 3 14.15 -16.30 3.06
C GLY A 3 13.36 -15.00 2.96
N ILE A 4 13.86 -14.02 2.21
CA ILE A 4 13.17 -12.72 2.07
C ILE A 4 11.77 -12.85 1.47
N PHE A 5 11.56 -13.77 0.53
CA PHE A 5 10.24 -13.97 -0.07
C PHE A 5 9.25 -14.64 0.89
N VAL A 6 9.73 -15.41 1.89
CA VAL A 6 8.90 -15.89 2.99
C VAL A 6 8.48 -14.72 3.88
N ASP A 7 9.40 -13.82 4.21
CA ASP A 7 9.10 -12.65 5.03
C ASP A 7 8.15 -11.68 4.30
N ILE A 8 8.34 -11.47 2.99
CA ILE A 8 7.42 -10.71 2.14
C ILE A 8 6.02 -11.34 2.13
N GLU A 9 5.93 -12.66 2.00
CA GLU A 9 4.63 -13.34 1.99
C GLU A 9 3.92 -13.24 3.34
N ASN A 10 4.64 -13.33 4.47
CA ASN A 10 4.08 -13.08 5.79
C ASN A 10 3.53 -11.66 5.91
N GLU A 11 4.31 -10.66 5.46
CA GLU A 11 3.89 -9.26 5.47
C GLU A 11 2.66 -9.04 4.57
N LEU A 12 2.60 -9.65 3.39
CA LEU A 12 1.42 -9.62 2.52
C LEU A 12 0.19 -10.28 3.17
N SER A 13 0.38 -11.35 3.94
CA SER A 13 -0.71 -12.00 4.69
C SER A 13 -1.25 -11.08 5.80
N ASP A 14 -0.37 -10.40 6.53
CA ASP A 14 -0.76 -9.46 7.59
C ASP A 14 -1.53 -8.27 7.02
N ILE A 15 -1.06 -7.69 5.91
CA ILE A 15 -1.78 -6.61 5.21
C ILE A 15 -3.13 -7.12 4.68
N GLY A 16 -3.19 -8.35 4.18
CA GLY A 16 -4.43 -8.97 3.74
C GLY A 16 -5.49 -9.03 4.85
N SER A 17 -5.08 -9.36 6.08
CA SER A 17 -5.97 -9.36 7.24
C SER A 17 -6.49 -7.95 7.58
N GLU A 18 -5.65 -6.92 7.45
CA GLU A 18 -6.07 -5.53 7.64
C GLU A 18 -7.06 -5.08 6.56
N VAL A 19 -6.86 -5.51 5.30
CA VAL A 19 -7.80 -5.26 4.20
C VAL A 19 -9.15 -5.91 4.46
N GLU A 20 -9.17 -7.17 4.91
CA GLU A 20 -10.43 -7.84 5.28
C GLU A 20 -11.18 -7.09 6.38
N MET A 21 -10.46 -6.56 7.38
CA MET A 21 -11.06 -5.75 8.44
C MET A 21 -11.60 -4.42 7.89
N LEU A 22 -10.85 -3.74 7.01
CA LEU A 22 -11.28 -2.49 6.38
C LEU A 22 -12.56 -2.69 5.55
N VAL A 23 -12.64 -3.77 4.76
CA VAL A 23 -13.83 -4.10 3.96
C VAL A 23 -15.05 -4.30 4.87
N ARG A 24 -14.90 -5.03 5.97
CA ARG A 24 -15.98 -5.20 6.97
C ARG A 24 -16.38 -3.87 7.60
N ALA A 25 -15.41 -3.01 7.92
CA ALA A 25 -15.66 -1.69 8.48
C ALA A 25 -16.42 -0.79 7.49
N VAL A 26 -16.09 -0.83 6.19
CA VAL A 26 -16.83 -0.10 5.16
C VAL A 26 -18.28 -0.58 5.08
N ALA A 27 -18.52 -1.90 5.12
CA ALA A 27 -19.87 -2.44 5.09
C ALA A 27 -20.71 -2.00 6.31
N ILE A 28 -20.10 -1.92 7.49
CA ILE A 28 -20.75 -1.39 8.71
C ILE A 28 -21.05 0.10 8.53
N TYR A 29 -20.07 0.87 8.05
CA TYR A 29 -20.23 2.30 7.79
C TYR A 29 -21.39 2.56 6.83
N GLU A 30 -21.44 1.89 5.68
CA GLU A 30 -22.49 2.08 4.66
C GLU A 30 -23.90 1.73 5.17
N ARG A 31 -24.01 0.71 6.02
CA ARG A 31 -25.28 0.31 6.62
C ARG A 31 -25.81 1.36 7.60
N ASP A 32 -24.92 1.95 8.40
CA ASP A 32 -25.28 2.73 9.58
C ASP A 32 -25.14 4.25 9.37
N VAL A 33 -24.55 4.72 8.26
CA VAL A 33 -24.31 6.15 7.99
C VAL A 33 -25.58 6.97 7.86
N ILE A 34 -26.69 6.36 7.40
CA ILE A 34 -27.95 7.07 7.21
C ILE A 34 -28.57 7.38 8.59
N ASN A 35 -28.54 8.66 8.98
CA ASN A 35 -28.93 9.17 10.30
C ASN A 35 -27.96 8.79 11.44
N ALA A 36 -26.69 8.56 11.11
CA ALA A 36 -25.63 8.34 12.09
C ALA A 36 -25.53 9.46 13.14
N GLU A 37 -25.28 9.08 14.39
CA GLU A 37 -24.90 10.01 15.44
C GLU A 37 -23.53 10.65 15.09
N PRO A 38 -23.33 11.97 15.29
CA PRO A 38 -22.13 12.65 14.83
C PRO A 38 -20.81 12.10 15.39
N ALA A 39 -20.75 11.70 16.67
CA ALA A 39 -19.55 11.12 17.25
C ALA A 39 -19.26 9.71 16.69
N TRP A 40 -20.29 8.89 16.46
CA TRP A 40 -20.15 7.62 15.76
C TRP A 40 -19.61 7.82 14.34
N LEU A 41 -20.14 8.80 13.60
CA LEU A 41 -19.68 9.10 12.24
C LEU A 41 -18.21 9.51 12.26
N TRP A 42 -17.83 10.40 13.19
CA TRP A 42 -16.45 10.81 13.37
C TRP A 42 -15.54 9.61 13.68
N LEU A 43 -15.91 8.75 14.63
CA LEU A 43 -15.15 7.54 14.96
C LEU A 43 -15.00 6.57 13.78
N ALA A 44 -16.10 6.34 13.04
CA ALA A 44 -16.09 5.45 11.89
C ALA A 44 -15.15 5.97 10.78
N VAL A 45 -15.23 7.26 10.45
CA VAL A 45 -14.37 7.88 9.44
C VAL A 45 -12.89 7.81 9.86
N GLN A 46 -12.57 8.09 11.13
CA GLN A 46 -11.20 7.97 11.65
C GLN A 46 -10.69 6.52 11.59
N GLY A 47 -11.54 5.54 11.91
CA GLY A 47 -11.19 4.12 11.82
C GLY A 47 -10.88 3.68 10.38
N LEU A 48 -11.72 4.07 9.42
CA LEU A 48 -11.50 3.78 7.99
C LEU A 48 -10.22 4.43 7.48
N ALA A 49 -10.00 5.71 7.80
CA ALA A 49 -8.79 6.45 7.46
C ALA A 49 -7.52 5.77 7.98
N SER A 50 -7.52 5.36 9.25
CA SER A 50 -6.40 4.64 9.86
C SER A 50 -6.13 3.30 9.18
N GLY A 51 -7.17 2.55 8.82
CA GLY A 51 -7.04 1.28 8.08
C GLY A 51 -6.34 1.48 6.73
N ILE A 52 -6.75 2.50 5.95
CA ILE A 52 -6.11 2.84 4.67
C ILE A 52 -4.62 3.15 4.86
N GLU A 53 -4.27 3.97 5.88
CA GLU A 53 -2.89 4.31 6.18
C GLU A 53 -2.05 3.08 6.55
N LYS A 54 -2.58 2.18 7.37
CA LYS A 54 -1.90 0.94 7.78
C LYS A 54 -1.63 0.04 6.59
N ILE A 55 -2.61 -0.16 5.72
CA ILE A 55 -2.46 -0.96 4.50
C ILE A 55 -1.35 -0.40 3.62
N TYR A 56 -1.36 0.90 3.35
CA TYR A 56 -0.32 1.52 2.53
C TYR A 56 1.06 1.42 3.19
N THR A 57 1.15 1.70 4.50
CA THR A 57 2.39 1.58 5.28
C THR A 57 2.94 0.14 5.25
N GLY A 58 2.08 -0.88 5.32
CA GLY A 58 2.49 -2.27 5.13
C GLY A 58 3.05 -2.53 3.73
N CYS A 59 2.40 -2.01 2.69
CA CYS A 59 2.94 -2.11 1.34
C CYS A 59 4.30 -1.41 1.21
N GLU A 60 4.52 -0.28 1.88
CA GLU A 60 5.84 0.37 1.95
C GLU A 60 6.90 -0.51 2.60
N ARG A 61 6.55 -1.28 3.63
CA ARG A 61 7.45 -2.26 4.24
C ARG A 61 7.86 -3.33 3.22
N VAL A 62 6.90 -3.90 2.49
CA VAL A 62 7.19 -4.86 1.40
C VAL A 62 8.10 -4.26 0.34
N MET A 63 7.81 -3.05 -0.14
CA MET A 63 8.66 -2.37 -1.13
C MET A 63 10.07 -2.09 -0.59
N GLY A 64 10.18 -1.74 0.70
CA GLY A 64 11.44 -1.51 1.38
C GLY A 64 12.27 -2.79 1.52
N MET A 65 11.64 -3.92 1.80
CA MET A 65 12.28 -5.24 1.81
C MET A 65 12.84 -5.58 0.43
N ILE A 66 12.08 -5.36 -0.65
CA ILE A 66 12.59 -5.58 -2.01
C ILE A 66 13.77 -4.64 -2.31
N ALA A 67 13.66 -3.36 -1.96
CA ALA A 67 14.74 -2.40 -2.18
C ALA A 67 16.03 -2.75 -1.41
N ASN A 68 15.92 -3.19 -0.16
CA ASN A 68 17.09 -3.49 0.66
C ASN A 68 17.71 -4.85 0.32
N ASP A 69 16.88 -5.89 0.15
CA ASP A 69 17.35 -7.28 0.09
C ASP A 69 17.47 -7.83 -1.34
N VAL A 70 16.80 -7.20 -2.32
CA VAL A 70 16.93 -7.55 -3.74
C VAL A 70 17.77 -6.52 -4.48
N ASP A 71 17.46 -5.22 -4.33
CA ASP A 71 18.18 -4.16 -5.06
C ASP A 71 19.54 -3.81 -4.43
N ASP A 72 19.84 -4.29 -3.21
CA ASP A 72 20.98 -3.86 -2.37
C ASP A 72 21.06 -2.32 -2.26
N ALA A 73 19.90 -1.67 -2.26
CA ALA A 73 19.78 -0.23 -2.39
C ALA A 73 18.97 0.34 -1.23
N LYS A 74 19.68 0.88 -0.23
CA LYS A 74 19.07 1.50 0.94
C LYS A 74 18.00 2.53 0.56
N VAL A 75 16.91 2.52 1.32
CA VAL A 75 15.87 3.56 1.25
C VAL A 75 16.30 4.69 2.17
N ASP A 76 16.65 5.84 1.59
CA ASP A 76 16.84 7.07 2.37
C ASP A 76 15.46 7.61 2.76
N HIS A 77 15.21 7.80 4.05
CA HIS A 77 13.92 8.24 4.60
C HIS A 77 13.78 9.78 4.63
N SER A 78 14.47 10.47 3.74
CA SER A 78 14.34 11.92 3.51
C SER A 78 12.96 12.31 2.94
N GLU A 79 12.62 13.59 2.93
CA GLU A 79 11.34 14.06 2.41
C GLU A 79 11.06 13.56 0.99
N GLY A 80 9.88 12.98 0.77
CA GLY A 80 9.51 12.39 -0.53
C GLY A 80 10.03 10.96 -0.75
N TRP A 81 10.63 10.30 0.23
CA TRP A 81 11.08 8.90 0.09
C TRP A 81 9.96 7.95 -0.33
N HIS A 82 8.75 8.17 0.16
CA HIS A 82 7.55 7.37 -0.13
C HIS A 82 7.28 7.25 -1.65
N ILE A 83 7.29 8.38 -2.36
CA ILE A 83 7.06 8.40 -3.82
C ILE A 83 8.26 7.82 -4.57
N SER A 84 9.48 8.06 -4.09
CA SER A 84 10.70 7.51 -4.69
C SER A 84 10.75 5.99 -4.60
N LEU A 85 10.36 5.43 -3.45
CA LEU A 85 10.26 3.98 -3.24
C LEU A 85 9.23 3.36 -4.17
N LEU A 86 8.03 3.95 -4.25
CA LEU A 86 6.97 3.47 -5.14
C LEU A 86 7.40 3.52 -6.62
N LYS A 87 8.05 4.60 -7.06
CA LYS A 87 8.60 4.71 -8.43
C LYS A 87 9.65 3.64 -8.71
N ARG A 88 10.49 3.31 -7.73
CA ARG A 88 11.53 2.27 -7.86
C ARG A 88 10.94 0.88 -8.11
N MET A 89 9.75 0.59 -7.56
CA MET A 89 9.06 -0.67 -7.83
C MET A 89 8.46 -0.72 -9.24
N ALA A 90 8.00 0.42 -9.75
CA ALA A 90 7.38 0.54 -11.07
C ALA A 90 8.37 0.53 -12.25
N HIS A 91 9.67 0.64 -11.96
CA HIS A 91 10.72 0.67 -12.97
C HIS A 91 11.70 -0.49 -12.79
N PRO A 92 12.35 -0.95 -13.88
CA PRO A 92 13.47 -1.88 -13.78
C PRO A 92 14.58 -1.30 -12.91
N PHE A 93 15.24 -2.18 -12.15
CA PHE A 93 16.51 -1.89 -11.52
C PHE A 93 17.63 -2.51 -12.38
N PRO A 94 18.39 -1.71 -13.14
CA PRO A 94 19.30 -2.22 -14.16
C PRO A 94 20.27 -3.29 -13.63
N GLY A 95 20.33 -4.44 -14.32
CA GLY A 95 21.22 -5.55 -13.96
C GLY A 95 20.81 -6.36 -12.73
N ILE A 96 19.69 -6.03 -12.07
CA ILE A 96 19.20 -6.73 -10.87
C ILE A 96 17.82 -7.33 -11.07
N ARG A 97 16.83 -6.50 -11.47
CA ARG A 97 15.45 -6.97 -11.67
C ARG A 97 14.67 -6.11 -12.67
N GLY A 98 13.62 -6.70 -13.23
CA GLY A 98 12.58 -5.95 -13.92
C GLY A 98 11.75 -5.07 -12.98
N ALA A 99 10.73 -4.41 -13.54
CA ALA A 99 9.71 -3.75 -12.73
C ALA A 99 8.97 -4.80 -11.88
N VAL A 100 8.76 -4.49 -10.61
CA VAL A 100 8.00 -5.33 -9.66
C VAL A 100 6.50 -5.13 -9.86
N ILE A 101 6.11 -3.88 -10.16
CA ILE A 101 4.71 -3.50 -10.36
C ILE A 101 4.52 -2.81 -11.71
N THR A 102 3.32 -2.92 -12.25
CA THR A 102 2.85 -2.27 -13.47
C THR A 102 2.56 -0.78 -13.22
N ASP A 103 2.42 0.00 -14.30
CA ASP A 103 2.00 1.40 -14.22
C ASP A 103 0.57 1.54 -13.65
N GLU A 104 -0.32 0.59 -13.93
CA GLU A 104 -1.65 0.53 -13.35
C GLU A 104 -1.61 0.31 -11.83
N CYS A 105 -0.73 -0.58 -11.35
CA CYS A 105 -0.51 -0.78 -9.92
C CYS A 105 0.12 0.46 -9.28
N TYR A 106 1.12 1.05 -9.92
CA TYR A 106 1.74 2.30 -9.48
C TYR A 106 0.70 3.39 -9.25
N LYS A 107 -0.18 3.64 -10.23
CA LYS A 107 -1.26 4.65 -10.13
C LYS A 107 -2.22 4.33 -8.98
N ALA A 108 -2.61 3.06 -8.81
CA ALA A 108 -3.51 2.66 -7.73
C ALA A 108 -2.88 2.89 -6.34
N MET A 109 -1.59 2.55 -6.18
CA MET A 109 -0.86 2.75 -4.93
C MET A 109 -0.56 4.24 -4.66
N ASP A 110 -0.34 5.03 -5.70
CA ASP A 110 -0.09 6.48 -5.56
C ASP A 110 -1.32 7.23 -5.03
N VAL A 111 -2.53 6.78 -5.36
CA VAL A 111 -3.78 7.29 -4.78
C VAL A 111 -3.81 7.11 -3.26
N LEU A 112 -3.38 5.94 -2.76
CA LEU A 112 -3.32 5.67 -1.32
C LEU A 112 -2.22 6.51 -0.64
N ARG A 113 -1.05 6.62 -1.29
CA ARG A 113 0.05 7.50 -0.82
C ARG A 113 -0.42 8.93 -0.65
N ALA A 114 -1.08 9.49 -1.68
CA ALA A 114 -1.57 10.86 -1.68
C ALA A 114 -2.62 11.07 -0.60
N PHE A 115 -3.49 10.08 -0.36
CA PHE A 115 -4.46 10.12 0.73
C PHE A 115 -3.77 10.21 2.10
N ARG A 116 -2.77 9.36 2.36
CA ARG A 116 -1.98 9.41 3.61
C ARG A 116 -1.30 10.75 3.84
N HIS A 117 -0.75 11.38 2.80
CA HIS A 117 -0.18 12.72 2.92
C HIS A 117 -1.25 13.76 3.26
N ARG A 118 -2.44 13.67 2.67
CA ARG A 118 -3.54 14.60 2.93
C ARG A 118 -4.11 14.44 4.35
N GLU A 119 -4.34 13.21 4.79
CA GLU A 119 -4.74 12.84 6.16
C GLU A 119 -3.84 13.53 7.19
N ARG A 120 -2.52 13.30 7.07
CA ARG A 120 -1.53 13.85 8.00
C ARG A 120 -1.41 15.37 7.98
N ASN A 121 -1.88 16.05 6.94
CA ASN A 121 -1.84 17.51 6.86
C ASN A 121 -3.17 18.17 7.29
N SER A 122 -4.21 17.38 7.57
CA SER A 122 -5.56 17.90 7.83
C SER A 122 -5.84 18.17 9.32
N TYR A 123 -4.83 18.48 10.16
CA TYR A 123 -4.83 18.66 11.64
C TYR A 123 -5.88 19.65 12.24
N GLY A 124 -7.13 19.64 11.78
CA GLY A 124 -8.21 20.55 12.16
C GLY A 124 -9.41 20.57 11.20
N LEU A 125 -9.34 19.87 10.05
CA LEU A 125 -10.46 19.75 9.11
C LEU A 125 -11.09 18.36 9.25
N MET A 126 -12.41 18.30 9.37
CA MET A 126 -13.13 17.03 9.28
C MET A 126 -12.77 16.35 7.95
N LEU A 127 -12.33 15.10 8.04
CA LEU A 127 -12.13 14.25 6.87
C LEU A 127 -13.48 14.07 6.17
N ASP A 128 -13.48 14.28 4.86
CA ASP A 128 -14.65 14.07 4.04
C ASP A 128 -14.98 12.57 4.00
N SER A 129 -16.14 12.21 4.55
CA SER A 129 -16.53 10.81 4.74
C SER A 129 -16.74 10.06 3.42
N GLU A 130 -17.14 10.76 2.35
CA GLU A 130 -17.26 10.19 1.01
C GLU A 130 -15.88 9.92 0.41
N VAL A 131 -14.94 10.85 0.58
CA VAL A 131 -13.53 10.65 0.17
C VAL A 131 -12.93 9.46 0.91
N VAL A 132 -13.09 9.36 2.23
CA VAL A 132 -12.56 8.24 3.02
C VAL A 132 -13.17 6.91 2.59
N ARG A 133 -14.50 6.85 2.41
CA ARG A 133 -15.18 5.65 1.90
C ARG A 133 -14.62 5.22 0.55
N ASN A 134 -14.54 6.15 -0.41
CA ASN A 134 -14.04 5.86 -1.75
C ASN A 134 -12.58 5.38 -1.73
N ARG A 135 -11.76 5.95 -0.84
CA ARG A 135 -10.37 5.51 -0.65
C ARG A 135 -10.26 4.15 0.01
N ALA A 136 -11.16 3.80 0.93
CA ALA A 136 -11.21 2.48 1.53
C ALA A 136 -11.53 1.38 0.50
N LEU A 137 -12.51 1.61 -0.38
CA LEU A 137 -12.82 0.71 -1.49
C LEU A 137 -11.65 0.58 -2.47
N GLN A 138 -10.97 1.69 -2.76
CA GLN A 138 -9.77 1.67 -3.61
C GLN A 138 -8.62 0.91 -2.96
N ALA A 139 -8.47 0.97 -1.63
CA ALA A 139 -7.39 0.28 -0.92
C ALA A 139 -7.45 -1.24 -1.09
N GLU A 140 -8.64 -1.84 -1.04
CA GLU A 140 -8.83 -3.27 -1.30
C GLU A 140 -8.34 -3.66 -2.70
N THR A 141 -8.82 -2.95 -3.73
CA THR A 141 -8.47 -3.26 -5.11
C THR A 141 -6.99 -3.01 -5.42
N ALA A 142 -6.42 -1.93 -4.88
CA ALA A 142 -5.01 -1.58 -5.03
C ALA A 142 -4.10 -2.63 -4.36
N PHE A 143 -4.43 -3.04 -3.14
CA PHE A 143 -3.68 -4.07 -2.43
C PHE A 143 -3.75 -5.42 -3.14
N CYS A 144 -4.94 -5.85 -3.60
CA CYS A 144 -5.08 -7.10 -4.34
C CYS A 144 -4.17 -7.14 -5.57
N ARG A 145 -4.11 -6.03 -6.32
CA ARG A 145 -3.20 -5.88 -7.46
C ARG A 145 -1.74 -5.94 -7.03
N PHE A 146 -1.35 -5.12 -6.05
CA PHE A 146 0.01 -5.08 -5.52
C PHE A 146 0.50 -6.46 -5.06
N ARG A 147 -0.30 -7.16 -4.25
CA ARG A 147 0.00 -8.51 -3.77
C ARG A 147 0.22 -9.49 -4.92
N ASN A 148 -0.65 -9.48 -5.93
CA ASN A 148 -0.54 -10.40 -7.05
C ASN A 148 0.72 -10.13 -7.89
N GLU A 149 1.06 -8.86 -8.12
CA GLU A 149 2.24 -8.47 -8.88
C GLU A 149 3.54 -8.74 -8.10
N VAL A 150 3.58 -8.48 -6.79
CA VAL A 150 4.72 -8.86 -5.93
C VAL A 150 4.91 -10.38 -5.88
N ARG A 151 3.83 -11.17 -5.79
CA ARG A 151 3.91 -12.64 -5.85
C ARG A 151 4.40 -13.13 -7.22
N ALA A 152 3.93 -12.52 -8.30
CA ALA A 152 4.40 -12.85 -9.64
C ALA A 152 5.91 -12.54 -9.78
N PHE A 153 6.35 -11.40 -9.26
CA PHE A 153 7.76 -11.03 -9.19
C PHE A 153 8.59 -12.05 -8.39
N ALA A 154 8.09 -12.52 -7.24
CA ALA A 154 8.77 -13.51 -6.41
C ALA A 154 8.97 -14.89 -7.08
N LEU A 155 8.21 -15.20 -8.13
CA LEU A 155 8.34 -16.44 -8.91
C LEU A 155 9.35 -16.31 -10.07
N LEU A 156 9.80 -15.09 -10.39
CA LEU A 156 10.80 -14.88 -11.45
C LEU A 156 12.20 -15.28 -10.95
N PRO A 157 13.03 -15.92 -11.79
CA PRO A 157 14.43 -16.13 -11.47
C PRO A 157 15.12 -14.78 -11.33
N VAL A 158 15.67 -14.49 -10.15
CA VAL A 158 16.54 -13.33 -9.93
C VAL A 158 17.87 -13.63 -10.61
N GLY A 159 17.99 -13.20 -11.87
CA GLY A 159 19.15 -13.45 -12.72
C GLY A 159 20.16 -12.32 -12.67
N LYS A 160 21.41 -12.64 -12.33
CA LYS A 160 22.57 -11.89 -12.80
C LYS A 160 22.72 -12.12 -14.30
N ASP A 161 21.99 -11.38 -15.12
CA ASP A 161 22.34 -11.24 -16.53
C ASP A 161 23.32 -10.08 -16.67
N SER A 162 24.56 -10.35 -16.29
CA SER A 162 25.72 -9.61 -16.78
C SER A 162 26.41 -10.49 -17.81
N ASP A 163 26.04 -10.30 -19.07
CA ASP A 163 26.89 -10.56 -20.25
C ASP A 163 26.22 -9.92 -21.48
N LEU A 164 26.42 -8.60 -21.61
CA LEU A 164 26.53 -7.86 -22.88
C LEU A 164 27.62 -6.80 -22.73
#